data_AF-A0A2W7B9S3-F1
#
_entry.id   AF-A0A2W7B9S3-F1
#
_cell.length_a   1.000
_cell.length_b   1.000
_cell.length_c   1.000
_cell.angle_alpha   90.00
_cell.angle_beta   90.00
_cell.angle_gamma   90.00
#
_symmetry.space_group_name_H-M   'P 1'
#
loop_
_entity.id
_entity.type
_entity.pdbx_description
1 polymer ?
#
loop_
_entity_poly.entity_id
_entity_poly.type
_entity_poly.pdbx_seq_one_letter_code
_entity_poly.pdbx_strand_id
1 'polypeptide(L)'
;MDTSVILQTLPTLPTQDRLMIAETALKFIWQEQQSLTPMQRKIQLMLAAITAISDYQPDSDLLAFSALDGEDFLQECDDNIELPETDA
;
A
#
# COMPACT_ATOMS: atom_id res chain seq x y z
N MET A 1 21.89 5.02 -22.24
CA MET A 1 22.72 3.88 -22.71
C MET A 1 22.02 3.30 -23.92
N ASP A 2 22.74 3.09 -25.02
CA ASP A 2 22.12 2.69 -26.29
C ASP A 2 21.82 1.18 -26.27
N THR A 3 20.56 0.78 -26.44
CA THR A 3 20.14 -0.63 -26.39
C THR A 3 20.79 -1.46 -27.49
N SER A 4 21.14 -0.80 -28.59
CA SER A 4 21.91 -1.35 -29.71
C SER A 4 23.29 -1.89 -29.28
N VAL A 5 23.98 -1.21 -28.36
CA VAL A 5 25.30 -1.64 -27.85
C VAL A 5 25.17 -2.90 -26.99
N ILE A 6 24.10 -3.03 -26.21
CA ILE A 6 23.82 -4.21 -25.38
C ILE A 6 23.54 -5.43 -26.27
N LEU A 7 22.74 -5.24 -27.33
CA LEU A 7 22.41 -6.31 -28.28
C LEU A 7 23.62 -6.78 -29.10
N GLN A 8 24.58 -5.89 -29.36
CA GLN A 8 25.82 -6.23 -30.08
C GLN A 8 26.85 -6.92 -29.19
N THR A 9 26.86 -6.64 -27.88
CA THR A 9 27.80 -7.22 -26.91
C THR A 9 27.31 -8.54 -26.34
N LEU A 10 26.00 -8.78 -26.27
CA LEU A 10 25.43 -10.06 -25.80
C LEU A 10 26.01 -11.30 -26.49
N PRO A 11 26.19 -11.34 -27.82
CA PRO A 11 26.77 -12.50 -28.51
C PRO A 11 28.26 -12.73 -28.20
N THR A 12 29.00 -11.69 -27.82
CA THR A 12 30.45 -11.77 -27.55
C THR A 12 30.77 -12.28 -26.15
N LEU A 13 29.77 -12.32 -25.26
CA LEU A 13 29.88 -12.87 -23.92
C LEU A 13 29.91 -14.40 -23.93
N PRO A 14 30.59 -15.03 -22.97
CA PRO A 14 30.56 -16.48 -22.81
C PRO A 14 29.14 -16.94 -22.48
N THR A 15 28.81 -18.17 -22.90
CA THR A 15 27.45 -18.71 -22.79
C THR A 15 26.88 -18.64 -21.37
N GLN A 16 27.70 -18.87 -20.35
CA GLN A 16 27.26 -18.83 -18.96
C GLN A 16 26.79 -17.43 -18.54
N ASP A 17 27.51 -16.39 -18.92
CA ASP A 17 27.13 -15.01 -18.62
C ASP A 17 25.85 -14.62 -19.36
N ARG A 18 25.69 -15.07 -20.62
CA ARG A 18 24.45 -14.85 -21.38
C ARG A 18 23.25 -15.52 -20.72
N LEU A 19 23.42 -16.73 -20.20
CA LEU A 19 22.36 -17.44 -19.47
C LEU A 19 22.00 -16.72 -18.17
N MET A 20 23.01 -16.22 -17.44
CA MET A 20 22.79 -15.46 -16.21
C MET A 20 22.04 -14.15 -16.47
N ILE A 21 22.38 -13.44 -17.55
CA ILE A 21 21.68 -12.23 -17.99
C ILE A 21 20.23 -12.57 -18.38
N ALA A 22 20.01 -13.64 -19.15
CA ALA A 22 18.68 -14.07 -19.55
C ALA A 22 17.81 -14.44 -18.34
N GLU A 23 18.35 -15.18 -17.37
CA GLU A 23 17.64 -15.53 -16.14
C GLU A 23 17.28 -14.28 -15.31
N THR A 24 18.20 -13.34 -15.21
CA THR A 24 17.99 -12.09 -14.47
C THR A 24 16.92 -11.22 -15.16
N ALA A 25 16.97 -11.08 -16.48
CA ALA A 25 15.96 -10.37 -17.26
C ALA A 25 14.57 -11.02 -17.10
N LEU A 26 14.51 -12.34 -17.10
CA LEU A 26 13.26 -13.08 -16.91
C LEU A 26 12.68 -12.86 -15.51
N LYS A 27 13.52 -12.82 -14.44
CA LYS A 27 13.07 -12.45 -13.09
C LYS A 27 12.45 -11.06 -13.04
N PHE A 28 13.06 -10.07 -13.70
CA PHE A 28 12.51 -8.72 -13.76
C PHE A 28 11.17 -8.66 -14.47
N ILE A 29 11.04 -9.32 -15.63
CA ILE A 29 9.77 -9.39 -16.36
C ILE A 29 8.69 -10.04 -15.50
N TRP A 30 9.01 -11.12 -14.78
CA TRP A 30 8.06 -11.79 -13.88
C TRP A 30 7.65 -10.89 -12.71
N GLN A 31 8.58 -10.16 -12.11
CA GLN A 31 8.27 -9.20 -11.04
C GLN A 31 7.38 -8.05 -11.54
N GLU A 32 7.66 -7.54 -12.73
CA GLU A 32 6.86 -6.49 -13.36
C GLU A 32 5.48 -7.00 -13.80
N GLN A 33 5.39 -8.24 -14.27
CA GLN A 33 4.13 -8.89 -14.64
C GLN A 33 3.26 -9.24 -13.43
N GLN A 34 3.87 -9.50 -12.27
CA GLN A 34 3.17 -9.62 -10.99
C GLN A 34 2.69 -8.26 -10.46
N SER A 35 3.23 -7.15 -10.97
CA SER A 35 2.69 -5.84 -10.65
C SER A 35 1.38 -5.61 -11.41
N LEU A 36 0.30 -5.34 -10.66
CA LEU A 36 -0.97 -4.99 -11.28
C LEU A 36 -0.80 -3.69 -12.06
N THR A 37 -1.19 -3.71 -13.34
CA THR A 37 -1.34 -2.48 -14.12
C THR A 37 -2.31 -1.52 -13.41
N PRO A 38 -2.24 -0.20 -13.67
CA PRO A 38 -3.14 0.75 -13.02
C PRO A 38 -4.63 0.38 -13.16
N MET A 39 -5.03 -0.14 -14.32
CA MET A 39 -6.41 -0.60 -14.56
C MET A 39 -6.75 -1.85 -13.73
N GLN A 40 -5.88 -2.85 -13.70
CA GLN A 40 -6.08 -4.06 -12.88
C GLN A 40 -6.12 -3.73 -11.39
N ARG A 41 -5.28 -2.80 -10.92
CA ARG A 41 -5.29 -2.29 -9.55
C ARG A 41 -6.61 -1.60 -9.23
N LYS A 42 -7.13 -0.77 -10.14
CA LYS A 42 -8.43 -0.11 -9.99
C LYS A 42 -9.57 -1.13 -9.89
N ILE A 43 -9.55 -2.16 -10.74
CA ILE A 43 -10.54 -3.26 -10.69
C ILE A 43 -10.44 -4.01 -9.36
N GLN A 44 -9.24 -4.37 -8.91
CA GLN A 44 -9.08 -5.06 -7.63
C GLN A 44 -9.50 -4.21 -6.44
N LEU A 45 -9.19 -2.92 -6.42
CA LEU A 45 -9.66 -2.00 -5.40
C LEU A 45 -11.19 -1.87 -5.40
N MET A 46 -11.81 -1.82 -6.57
CA MET A 46 -13.27 -1.82 -6.69
C MET A 46 -13.88 -3.11 -6.12
N LEU A 47 -13.31 -4.27 -6.45
CA LEU A 47 -13.76 -5.56 -5.91
C LEU A 47 -13.59 -5.62 -4.39
N ALA A 48 -12.43 -5.20 -3.87
CA ALA A 48 -12.17 -5.15 -2.44
C ALA A 48 -13.14 -4.22 -1.70
N ALA A 49 -13.45 -3.06 -2.28
CA ALA A 49 -14.43 -2.14 -1.72
C ALA A 49 -15.83 -2.76 -1.71
N ILE A 50 -16.26 -3.42 -2.79
CA ILE A 50 -17.56 -4.12 -2.85
C ILE A 50 -17.63 -5.20 -1.77
N THR A 51 -16.56 -5.98 -1.58
CA THR A 51 -16.53 -7.01 -0.55
C THR A 51 -16.50 -6.43 0.86
N ALA A 52 -15.85 -5.28 1.07
CA ALA A 52 -15.79 -4.64 2.39
C ALA A 52 -17.16 -4.05 2.81
N ILE A 53 -18.04 -3.67 1.87
CA ILE A 53 -19.36 -3.09 2.20
C ILE A 53 -20.21 -4.01 3.08
N SER A 54 -20.08 -5.34 2.94
CA SER A 54 -20.81 -6.26 3.82
C SER A 54 -20.38 -6.16 5.28
N ASP A 55 -19.10 -5.84 5.51
CA ASP A 55 -18.53 -5.74 6.85
C ASP A 55 -19.02 -4.47 7.58
N TYR A 56 -19.63 -3.53 6.86
CA TYR A 56 -20.23 -2.31 7.43
C TYR A 56 -21.77 -2.37 7.47
N GLN A 57 -22.39 -3.53 7.22
CA GLN A 57 -23.84 -3.65 7.37
C GLN A 57 -24.25 -3.61 8.84
N PRO A 58 -25.49 -3.18 9.15
CA PRO A 58 -26.06 -3.33 10.49
C PRO A 58 -25.91 -4.78 10.97
N ASP A 59 -25.63 -4.96 12.26
CA ASP A 59 -25.40 -6.26 12.91
C ASP A 59 -24.12 -7.00 12.48
N SER A 60 -23.23 -6.37 11.70
CA SER A 60 -21.89 -6.90 11.45
C SER A 60 -21.01 -6.83 12.71
N ASP A 61 -20.07 -7.77 12.84
CA ASP A 61 -19.11 -7.81 13.95
C ASP A 61 -18.28 -6.52 14.06
N LEU A 62 -18.02 -5.84 12.93
CA LEU A 62 -17.29 -4.58 12.90
C LEU A 62 -18.06 -3.44 13.60
N LEU A 63 -19.38 -3.49 13.55
CA LEU A 63 -20.28 -2.50 14.17
C LEU A 63 -20.82 -2.98 15.53
N ALA A 64 -20.38 -4.13 16.05
CA ALA A 64 -20.86 -4.69 17.31
C ALA A 64 -20.68 -3.72 18.50
N PHE A 65 -19.64 -2.88 18.46
CA PHE A 65 -19.35 -1.89 19.49
C PHE A 65 -19.85 -0.48 19.15
N SER A 66 -20.36 -0.22 17.94
CA SER A 66 -20.85 1.13 17.57
C SER A 66 -22.21 1.47 18.17
N ALA A 67 -22.95 0.44 18.61
CA ALA A 67 -24.23 0.59 19.30
C ALA A 67 -24.09 0.65 20.82
N LEU A 68 -22.89 0.40 21.35
CA LEU A 68 -22.60 0.73 22.74
C LEU A 68 -22.46 2.25 22.80
N ASP A 69 -23.22 2.90 23.68
CA ASP A 69 -22.96 4.30 24.04
C ASP A 69 -21.47 4.38 24.36
N GLY A 70 -20.74 5.14 23.53
CA GLY A 70 -19.29 5.25 23.66
C GLY A 70 -18.95 5.65 25.08
N GLU A 71 -17.88 5.07 25.63
CA GLU A 71 -17.32 5.64 26.85
C GLU A 71 -17.11 7.13 26.59
N ASP A 72 -17.71 7.98 27.43
CA ASP A 72 -17.49 9.42 27.39
C ASP A 72 -15.98 9.63 27.46
N PHE A 73 -15.34 9.85 26.31
CA PHE A 73 -13.95 10.24 26.27
C PHE A 73 -13.93 11.58 26.98
N LEU A 74 -13.53 11.55 28.26
CA LEU A 74 -13.33 12.75 29.04
C LEU A 74 -12.29 13.54 28.25
N GLN A 75 -12.76 14.60 27.61
CA GLN A 75 -11.90 15.67 27.19
C GLN A 75 -11.37 16.23 28.50
N GLU A 76 -10.20 15.74 28.93
CA GLU A 76 -9.46 16.34 30.01
C GLU A 76 -9.24 17.79 29.59
N CYS A 77 -10.10 18.69 30.07
CA CYS A 77 -9.76 20.09 30.17
C CYS A 77 -8.54 20.10 31.08
N ASP A 78 -7.37 20.30 30.46
CA ASP A 78 -6.15 20.54 31.18
C ASP A 78 -6.32 21.85 31.96
N ASP A 79 -6.83 21.74 33.18
CA ASP A 79 -7.04 22.85 34.13
C ASP A 79 -5.70 23.39 34.67
N ASN A 80 -4.55 23.04 34.07
CA ASN A 80 -3.25 23.62 34.39
C ASN A 80 -2.81 24.74 33.43
N ILE A 81 -3.74 25.46 32.80
CA ILE A 81 -3.41 26.80 32.30
C ILE A 81 -3.54 27.77 33.49
N GLU A 82 -2.47 27.86 34.27
CA GLU A 82 -2.21 28.94 35.22
C GLU A 82 -2.26 30.27 34.44
N LEU A 83 -3.40 30.96 34.50
CA LEU A 83 -3.49 32.34 34.03
C LEU A 83 -2.74 33.22 35.04
N PRO A 84 -1.76 34.02 34.62
CA PRO A 84 -1.04 34.89 35.53
C PRO A 84 -2.01 35.93 36.09
N GLU A 85 -2.16 35.96 37.42
CA GLU A 85 -2.90 37.02 38.10
C GLU A 85 -2.26 38.37 37.76
N THR A 86 -3.03 39.22 37.09
CA THR A 86 -2.70 40.64 36.96
C THR A 86 -3.27 41.36 38.18
N ASP A 87 -2.41 41.70 39.12
CA ASP A 87 -2.73 42.63 40.21
C ASP A 87 -3.14 44.00 39.65
N ALA A 88 -4.21 44.55 40.23
CA ALA A 88 -4.75 45.89 39.98
C ALA A 88 -4.25 46.91 41.01
#